data_AF-A0A160PJ74-F1
#
_entry.id   AF-A0A160PJ74-F1
#
_cell.length_a   1.000
_cell.length_b   1.000
_cell.length_c   1.000
_cell.angle_alpha   90.00
_cell.angle_beta   90.00
_cell.angle_gamma   90.00
#
_symmetry.space_group_name_H-M   'P 1'
#
loop_
_entity.id
_entity.type
_entity.pdbx_description
1 polymer ?
#
loop_
_entity_poly.entity_id
_entity_poly.type
_entity_poly.pdbx_seq_one_letter_code
_entity_poly.pdbx_strand_id
1 'polypeptide(L)'
;MTGYPSRRGAGGVWAALAVLIATAQPARPAETALGVARFDLPAAFEDWTRREMSDGLLFQRVYEPSGPRGRKGLAILLVAKPKPASGAFDTAFTQFVRGIKQVPSEGKPLTAKAGETLDGHPIRIEQRCCRSSDGLRMNAWFVGIAAGGSEHYLMLLTLQLERESEKPVREAFQALVRAYRPSKDDRGLVLAPKPGEGGMDGLYARTETRLMPNAFGGMDFIADQATLLFDKGGLYTTELPRDGDIAGHCRAEVTTCGTYALKGGWLSANRIDRVEVENSFGLAKRSSEAFARTKDGIRIGDKTYATMPPFAEGHRFSGTWSHTFGSSGPTGAVGGTRTLTLSPDGRFTRESSTGFSSTGGSIDGGTTVAGHSRRPLQSGRYAVSGFRITLSDEAGGTESLSLFAPDRDTDKLLVIGGANYLKQAK
;
A
#
# COMPACT_ATOMS: atom_id res chain seq x y z
N MET A 1 -41.02 10.99 76.57
CA MET A 1 -42.02 9.92 76.40
C MET A 1 -41.97 9.51 74.93
N THR A 2 -41.31 8.37 74.66
CA THR A 2 -41.91 7.15 74.03
C THR A 2 -42.33 7.36 72.58
N GLY A 3 -41.80 6.69 71.57
CA GLY A 3 -40.87 5.58 71.46
C GLY A 3 -40.74 5.22 69.97
N TYR A 4 -39.60 4.65 69.57
CA TYR A 4 -39.40 4.01 68.27
C TYR A 4 -40.08 2.63 68.24
N PRO A 5 -40.50 2.16 67.04
CA PRO A 5 -39.71 1.12 66.34
C PRO A 5 -39.67 1.37 64.81
N SER A 6 -38.50 1.38 64.16
CA SER A 6 -37.79 0.27 63.50
C SER A 6 -38.63 -0.57 62.52
N ARG A 7 -38.37 -0.48 61.20
CA ARG A 7 -37.55 -1.45 60.40
C ARG A 7 -37.78 -1.32 58.89
N ARG A 8 -36.67 -1.51 58.14
CA ARG A 8 -36.52 -1.94 56.73
C ARG A 8 -36.93 -0.89 55.69
N GLY A 9 -36.14 -0.51 54.69
CA GLY A 9 -34.89 -1.05 54.15
C GLY A 9 -34.94 -0.78 52.64
N ALA A 10 -33.97 -0.07 52.09
CA ALA A 10 -33.68 -0.04 50.65
C ALA A 10 -32.31 0.62 50.48
N GLY A 11 -31.28 -0.20 50.26
CA GLY A 11 -29.98 0.27 49.83
C GLY A 11 -30.11 0.90 48.45
N GLY A 12 -29.85 2.21 48.37
CA GLY A 12 -29.68 2.91 47.11
C GLY A 12 -28.33 2.52 46.51
N VAL A 13 -28.35 1.56 45.60
CA VAL A 13 -27.22 1.22 44.74
C VAL A 13 -26.95 2.41 43.81
N TRP A 14 -25.78 3.02 43.97
CA TRP A 14 -25.21 3.94 42.99
C TRP A 14 -24.84 3.15 41.74
N ALA A 15 -25.67 3.21 40.70
CA ALA A 15 -25.33 2.69 39.39
C ALA A 15 -24.44 3.72 38.66
N ALA A 16 -23.13 3.49 38.67
CA ALA A 16 -22.20 4.18 37.80
C ALA A 16 -22.47 3.74 36.35
N LEU A 17 -22.96 4.67 35.53
CA LEU A 17 -23.18 4.46 34.10
C LEU A 17 -21.83 4.51 33.38
N ALA A 18 -21.18 3.36 33.25
CA ALA A 18 -20.02 3.20 32.38
C ALA A 18 -20.49 3.23 30.91
N VAL A 19 -20.28 4.35 30.23
CA VAL A 19 -20.44 4.45 28.77
C VAL A 19 -19.30 3.66 28.13
N LEU A 20 -19.53 2.37 27.89
CA LEU A 20 -18.73 1.57 26.97
C LEU A 20 -18.97 2.12 25.56
N ILE A 21 -18.06 2.98 25.09
CA ILE A 21 -17.91 3.26 23.67
C ILE A 21 -17.39 1.97 23.04
N ALA A 22 -18.32 1.06 22.71
CA ALA A 22 -18.04 0.00 21.77
C ALA A 22 -17.73 0.68 20.43
N THR A 23 -16.45 0.83 20.12
CA THR A 23 -15.99 1.08 18.77
C THR A 23 -16.47 -0.11 17.94
N ALA A 24 -17.66 0.02 17.35
CA ALA A 24 -18.16 -0.94 16.37
C ALA A 24 -17.07 -1.06 15.31
N GLN A 25 -16.50 -2.25 15.16
CA GLN A 25 -15.62 -2.53 14.04
C GLN A 25 -16.39 -2.13 12.76
N PRO A 26 -15.76 -1.43 11.81
CA PRO A 26 -16.43 -1.10 10.56
C PRO A 26 -16.99 -2.41 9.99
N ALA A 27 -18.30 -2.41 9.74
CA ALA A 27 -18.98 -3.57 9.20
C ALA A 27 -18.23 -4.00 7.94
N ARG A 28 -17.78 -5.25 7.92
CA ARG A 28 -17.16 -5.82 6.73
C ARG A 28 -18.17 -5.65 5.58
N PRO A 29 -17.75 -5.17 4.38
CA PRO A 29 -18.67 -5.03 3.26
C PRO A 29 -19.40 -6.36 3.03
N ALA A 30 -20.70 -6.31 2.77
CA ALA A 30 -21.48 -7.53 2.58
C ALA A 30 -20.95 -8.30 1.36
N GLU A 31 -20.57 -9.56 1.56
CA GLU A 31 -20.07 -10.43 0.49
C GLU A 31 -21.15 -10.55 -0.60
N THR A 32 -20.77 -10.23 -1.84
CA THR A 32 -21.64 -10.37 -3.01
C THR A 32 -21.34 -11.69 -3.72
N ALA A 33 -22.40 -12.44 -4.04
CA ALA A 33 -22.32 -13.68 -4.78
C ALA A 33 -22.77 -13.49 -6.23
N LEU A 34 -21.99 -14.03 -7.18
CA LEU A 34 -22.34 -14.07 -8.59
C LEU A 34 -22.00 -15.46 -9.17
N GLY A 35 -22.97 -16.37 -9.13
CA GLY A 35 -22.73 -17.79 -9.42
C GLY A 35 -21.81 -18.40 -8.36
N VAL A 36 -20.70 -19.00 -8.79
CA VAL A 36 -19.65 -19.55 -7.89
C VAL A 36 -18.70 -18.49 -7.36
N ALA A 37 -18.64 -17.32 -8.02
CA ALA A 37 -17.73 -16.25 -7.63
C ALA A 37 -18.24 -15.47 -6.42
N ARG A 38 -17.30 -14.97 -5.62
CA ARG A 38 -17.56 -14.13 -4.43
C ARG A 38 -16.66 -12.90 -4.47
N PHE A 39 -17.15 -11.76 -4.00
CA PHE A 39 -16.35 -10.56 -3.85
C PHE A 39 -16.99 -9.60 -2.85
N ASP A 40 -16.17 -8.77 -2.22
CA ASP A 40 -16.63 -7.66 -1.39
C ASP A 40 -16.74 -6.43 -2.30
N LEU A 41 -17.92 -5.81 -2.39
CA LEU A 41 -18.10 -4.59 -3.19
C LEU A 41 -17.47 -3.41 -2.42
N PRO A 42 -16.49 -2.69 -2.99
CA PRO A 42 -15.94 -1.50 -2.35
C PRO A 42 -17.01 -0.43 -2.08
N ALA A 43 -16.92 0.22 -0.92
CA ALA A 43 -17.84 1.29 -0.50
C ALA A 43 -18.02 2.40 -1.55
N ALA A 44 -16.99 2.68 -2.34
CA ALA A 44 -17.06 3.66 -3.43
C ALA A 44 -18.11 3.35 -4.52
N PHE A 45 -18.58 2.10 -4.60
CA PHE A 45 -19.59 1.63 -5.56
C PHE A 45 -20.96 1.36 -4.92
N GLU A 46 -21.10 1.43 -3.59
CA GLU A 46 -22.37 1.11 -2.91
C GLU A 46 -23.50 2.07 -3.30
N ASP A 47 -23.19 3.36 -3.45
CA ASP A 47 -24.15 4.38 -3.87
C ASP A 47 -24.37 4.47 -5.39
N TRP A 48 -23.81 3.54 -6.16
CA TRP A 48 -23.97 3.54 -7.63
C TRP A 48 -25.29 2.88 -8.00
N THR A 49 -25.88 3.32 -9.11
CA THR A 49 -27.06 2.67 -9.67
C THR A 49 -26.69 1.25 -10.10
N ARG A 50 -27.20 0.26 -9.36
CA ARG A 50 -27.02 -1.17 -9.65
C ARG A 50 -28.12 -1.68 -10.58
N ARG A 51 -27.74 -2.47 -11.58
CA ARG A 51 -28.64 -3.23 -12.45
C ARG A 51 -28.16 -4.68 -12.53
N GLU A 52 -29.08 -5.61 -12.33
CA GLU A 52 -28.81 -7.02 -12.59
C GLU A 52 -29.08 -7.29 -14.06
N MET A 53 -28.11 -7.90 -14.74
CA MET A 53 -28.22 -8.30 -16.14
C MET A 53 -28.15 -9.83 -16.21
N SER A 54 -28.66 -10.41 -17.30
CA SER A 54 -28.60 -11.86 -17.51
C SER A 54 -27.17 -12.42 -17.46
N ASP A 55 -26.18 -11.58 -17.79
CA ASP A 55 -24.78 -11.91 -17.92
C ASP A 55 -23.88 -11.28 -16.84
N GLY A 56 -24.44 -10.67 -15.79
CA GLY A 56 -23.64 -10.10 -14.70
C GLY A 56 -24.31 -8.98 -13.91
N LEU A 57 -23.48 -8.21 -13.21
CA LEU A 57 -23.88 -7.03 -12.44
C LEU A 57 -23.27 -5.78 -13.07
N LEU A 58 -24.09 -4.76 -13.26
CA LEU A 58 -23.69 -3.48 -13.84
C LEU A 58 -23.97 -2.36 -12.83
N PHE A 59 -22.95 -1.57 -12.52
CA PHE A 59 -23.02 -0.41 -11.64
C PHE A 59 -22.68 0.83 -12.44
N GLN A 60 -23.44 1.91 -12.25
CA GLN A 60 -23.25 3.15 -12.99
C GLN A 60 -23.35 4.37 -12.08
N ARG A 61 -22.48 5.35 -12.30
CA ARG A 61 -22.56 6.67 -11.67
C ARG A 61 -22.30 7.78 -12.67
N VAL A 62 -23.19 8.76 -12.69
CA VAL A 62 -23.01 10.03 -13.41
C VAL A 62 -22.31 11.01 -12.48
N TYR A 63 -21.33 11.73 -13.02
CA TYR A 63 -20.60 12.78 -12.33
C TYR A 63 -21.02 14.12 -12.92
N GLU A 64 -21.53 15.00 -12.08
CA GLU A 64 -21.88 16.35 -12.52
C GLU A 64 -20.61 17.16 -12.81
N PRO A 65 -20.66 18.09 -13.78
CA PRO A 65 -19.50 18.92 -14.12
C PRO A 65 -19.02 19.76 -12.93
N SER A 66 -17.70 19.90 -12.78
CA SER A 66 -17.07 20.77 -11.79
C SER A 66 -17.18 22.27 -12.12
N GLY A 67 -17.52 22.61 -13.38
CA GLY A 67 -17.60 23.99 -13.85
C GLY A 67 -18.60 24.20 -14.99
N PRO A 68 -18.93 25.46 -15.31
CA PRO A 68 -20.04 25.84 -16.20
C PRO A 68 -19.88 25.40 -17.66
N ARG A 69 -18.67 25.01 -18.08
CA ARG A 69 -18.39 24.44 -19.42
C ARG A 69 -18.04 22.95 -19.38
N GLY A 70 -18.08 22.32 -18.20
CA GLY A 70 -17.73 20.90 -18.07
C GLY A 70 -18.83 20.01 -18.65
N ARG A 71 -18.44 18.85 -19.16
CA ARG A 71 -19.39 17.81 -19.59
C ARG A 71 -19.65 16.85 -18.44
N LYS A 72 -20.85 16.24 -18.41
CA LYS A 72 -21.14 15.17 -17.47
C LYS A 72 -20.15 14.03 -17.65
N GLY A 73 -19.62 13.54 -16.55
CA GLY A 73 -18.82 12.32 -16.50
C GLY A 73 -19.70 11.10 -16.29
N LEU A 74 -19.20 9.93 -16.67
CA LEU A 74 -19.86 8.64 -16.43
C LEU A 74 -18.81 7.61 -16.04
N ALA A 75 -19.10 6.81 -15.02
CA ALA A 75 -18.35 5.61 -14.69
C ALA A 75 -19.28 4.40 -14.73
N ILE A 76 -18.80 3.31 -15.33
CA ILE A 76 -19.50 2.02 -15.43
C ILE A 76 -18.57 0.93 -14.91
N LEU A 77 -19.06 0.14 -13.96
CA LEU A 77 -18.43 -1.09 -13.50
C LEU A 77 -19.29 -2.27 -13.97
N LEU A 78 -18.67 -3.24 -14.63
CA LEU A 78 -19.28 -4.52 -14.99
C LEU A 78 -18.55 -5.65 -14.27
N VAL A 79 -19.30 -6.50 -13.61
CA VAL A 79 -18.82 -7.80 -13.09
C VAL A 79 -19.61 -8.88 -13.80
N ALA A 80 -18.99 -9.53 -14.78
CA ALA A 80 -19.65 -10.56 -15.57
C ALA A 80 -19.86 -11.84 -14.76
N LYS A 81 -20.98 -12.52 -15.01
CA LYS A 81 -21.23 -13.86 -14.48
C LYS A 81 -20.16 -14.81 -15.01
N PRO A 82 -19.62 -15.73 -14.18
CA PRO A 82 -18.67 -16.73 -14.65
C PRO A 82 -19.23 -17.52 -15.83
N LYS A 83 -18.40 -17.73 -16.84
CA LYS A 83 -18.76 -18.52 -18.04
C LYS A 83 -17.87 -19.76 -18.12
N PRO A 84 -18.37 -20.90 -18.62
CA PRO A 84 -17.50 -22.03 -18.95
C PRO A 84 -16.40 -21.58 -19.91
N ALA A 85 -15.18 -22.10 -19.73
CA ALA A 85 -14.07 -21.81 -20.62
C ALA A 85 -14.42 -22.22 -22.06
N SER A 86 -14.28 -21.29 -23.01
CA SER A 86 -14.63 -21.51 -24.41
C SER A 86 -13.42 -21.85 -25.29
N GLY A 87 -12.23 -21.93 -24.71
CA GLY A 87 -10.98 -22.23 -25.41
C GLY A 87 -9.76 -21.71 -24.65
N ALA A 88 -8.75 -21.24 -25.39
CA ALA A 88 -7.59 -20.61 -24.78
C ALA A 88 -7.98 -19.27 -24.12
N PHE A 89 -7.64 -19.12 -22.84
CA PHE A 89 -8.01 -17.96 -22.02
C PHE A 89 -7.61 -16.61 -22.67
N ASP A 90 -6.42 -16.54 -23.27
CA ASP A 90 -5.95 -15.35 -23.98
C ASP A 90 -6.86 -14.92 -25.13
N THR A 91 -7.35 -15.89 -25.89
CA THR A 91 -8.26 -15.66 -27.02
C THR A 91 -9.63 -15.20 -26.50
N ALA A 92 -10.16 -15.86 -25.47
CA ALA A 92 -11.44 -15.52 -24.89
C ALA A 92 -11.43 -14.13 -24.24
N PHE A 93 -10.36 -13.77 -23.52
CA PHE A 93 -10.16 -12.43 -22.97
C PHE A 93 -10.12 -11.37 -24.07
N THR A 94 -9.39 -11.63 -25.16
CA THR A 94 -9.35 -10.71 -26.31
C THR A 94 -10.73 -10.52 -26.94
N GLN A 95 -11.52 -11.58 -27.05
CA GLN A 95 -12.91 -11.52 -27.54
C GLN A 95 -13.82 -10.73 -26.60
N PHE A 96 -13.69 -10.90 -25.28
CA PHE A 96 -14.41 -10.12 -24.29
C PHE A 96 -14.13 -8.62 -24.45
N VAL A 97 -12.86 -8.22 -24.54
CA VAL A 97 -12.46 -6.82 -24.75
C VAL A 97 -13.05 -6.27 -26.06
N ARG A 98 -12.97 -7.03 -27.16
CA ARG A 98 -13.53 -6.64 -28.48
C ARG A 98 -15.06 -6.57 -28.49
N GLY A 99 -15.74 -7.29 -27.60
CA GLY A 99 -17.20 -7.27 -27.48
C GLY A 99 -17.75 -5.92 -27.01
N ILE A 100 -16.92 -5.11 -26.34
CA ILE A 100 -17.31 -3.79 -25.83
C ILE A 100 -17.10 -2.73 -26.90
N LYS A 101 -18.10 -2.57 -27.78
CA LYS A 101 -18.03 -1.69 -28.96
C LYS A 101 -17.72 -0.22 -28.66
N GLN A 102 -18.01 0.26 -27.45
CA GLN A 102 -17.73 1.64 -27.02
C GLN A 102 -16.24 1.90 -26.79
N VAL A 103 -15.45 0.84 -26.61
CA VAL A 103 -14.00 0.94 -26.40
C VAL A 103 -13.27 0.60 -27.70
N PRO A 104 -12.43 1.50 -28.24
CA PRO A 104 -11.64 1.21 -29.43
C PRO A 104 -10.78 -0.04 -29.23
N SER A 105 -11.09 -1.07 -30.00
CA SER A 105 -10.32 -2.32 -30.03
C SER A 105 -9.08 -2.22 -30.93
N GLU A 106 -9.04 -1.22 -31.81
CA GLU A 106 -7.92 -0.94 -32.70
C GLU A 106 -6.81 -0.19 -31.95
N GLY A 107 -5.56 -0.59 -32.17
CA GLY A 107 -4.39 -0.02 -31.49
C GLY A 107 -3.89 -0.86 -30.30
N LYS A 108 -2.65 -0.57 -29.88
CA LYS A 108 -2.00 -1.22 -28.74
C LYS A 108 -2.61 -0.69 -27.44
N PRO A 109 -2.89 -1.55 -26.44
CA PRO A 109 -3.31 -1.08 -25.13
C PRO A 109 -2.23 -0.21 -24.48
N LEU A 110 -2.64 0.72 -23.63
CA LEU A 110 -1.71 1.52 -22.82
C LEU A 110 -0.87 0.64 -21.91
N THR A 111 -1.49 -0.41 -21.37
CA THR A 111 -0.83 -1.39 -20.53
C THR A 111 -1.49 -2.73 -20.76
N ALA A 112 -0.70 -3.79 -20.92
CA ALA A 112 -1.15 -5.15 -20.92
C ALA A 112 -0.23 -5.96 -20.01
N LYS A 113 -0.83 -6.69 -19.06
CA LYS A 113 -0.15 -7.56 -18.12
C LYS A 113 -0.85 -8.91 -18.07
N ALA A 114 -0.06 -9.96 -17.95
CA ALA A 114 -0.53 -11.33 -17.75
C ALA A 114 0.34 -11.98 -16.67
N GLY A 115 -0.24 -12.87 -15.88
CA GLY A 115 0.43 -13.57 -14.80
C GLY A 115 -0.54 -14.47 -14.05
N GLU A 116 -0.32 -14.63 -12.76
CA GLU A 116 -1.17 -15.45 -11.89
C GLU A 116 -1.68 -14.63 -10.70
N THR A 117 -2.79 -15.07 -10.10
CA THR A 117 -3.23 -14.63 -8.78
C THR A 117 -2.44 -15.35 -7.67
N LEU A 118 -2.60 -14.93 -6.40
CA LEU A 118 -1.98 -15.63 -5.27
C LEU A 118 -2.42 -17.10 -5.13
N ASP A 119 -3.65 -17.41 -5.54
CA ASP A 119 -4.20 -18.77 -5.55
C ASP A 119 -3.82 -19.57 -6.83
N GLY A 120 -3.02 -18.98 -7.73
CA GLY A 120 -2.46 -19.68 -8.90
C GLY A 120 -3.31 -19.62 -10.17
N HIS A 121 -4.40 -18.85 -10.17
CA HIS A 121 -5.26 -18.68 -11.35
C HIS A 121 -4.62 -17.73 -12.37
N PRO A 122 -4.58 -18.06 -13.67
CA PRO A 122 -4.21 -17.13 -14.71
C PRO A 122 -5.03 -15.84 -14.67
N ILE A 123 -4.37 -14.70 -14.72
CA ILE A 123 -4.99 -13.37 -14.73
C ILE A 123 -4.44 -12.53 -15.89
N ARG A 124 -5.33 -11.77 -16.55
CA ARG A 124 -4.97 -10.74 -17.52
C ARG A 124 -5.56 -9.41 -17.17
N ILE A 125 -4.76 -8.36 -17.37
CA ILE A 125 -5.15 -6.98 -17.10
C ILE A 125 -4.79 -6.17 -18.33
N GLU A 126 -5.76 -5.42 -18.84
CA GLU A 126 -5.57 -4.55 -19.99
C GLU A 126 -6.16 -3.16 -19.70
N GLN A 127 -5.36 -2.12 -19.92
CA GLN A 127 -5.81 -0.75 -19.92
C GLN A 127 -5.87 -0.23 -21.35
N ARG A 128 -7.02 0.29 -21.73
CA ARG A 128 -7.21 1.04 -22.98
C ARG A 128 -7.67 2.44 -22.65
N CYS A 129 -7.00 3.45 -23.18
CA CYS A 129 -7.55 4.79 -23.25
C CYS A 129 -7.94 5.11 -24.69
N CYS A 130 -8.63 6.23 -24.87
CA CYS A 130 -8.53 7.14 -26.03
C CYS A 130 -9.69 8.14 -25.94
N ARG A 131 -9.88 8.94 -27.00
CA ARG A 131 -11.22 9.46 -27.27
C ARG A 131 -12.13 8.30 -27.69
N SER A 132 -13.35 8.24 -27.17
CA SER A 132 -14.41 7.38 -27.72
C SER A 132 -14.68 7.75 -29.17
N SER A 133 -15.48 6.95 -29.88
CA SER A 133 -16.00 7.30 -31.21
C SER A 133 -16.61 8.71 -31.26
N ASP A 134 -17.19 9.14 -30.15
CA ASP A 134 -17.90 10.42 -29.99
C ASP A 134 -17.00 11.54 -29.43
N GLY A 135 -15.67 11.33 -29.43
CA GLY A 135 -14.69 12.32 -28.99
C GLY A 135 -14.54 12.46 -27.47
N LEU A 136 -15.18 11.61 -26.66
CA LEU A 136 -15.12 11.70 -25.21
C LEU A 136 -13.83 11.11 -24.65
N ARG A 137 -13.17 11.78 -23.70
CA ARG A 137 -12.01 11.20 -23.00
C ARG A 137 -12.47 9.95 -22.25
N MET A 138 -11.83 8.83 -22.54
CA MET A 138 -12.22 7.52 -22.03
C MET A 138 -11.01 6.77 -21.50
N ASN A 139 -11.23 6.05 -20.40
CA ASN A 139 -10.28 5.08 -19.85
C ASN A 139 -11.05 3.80 -19.48
N ALA A 140 -10.55 2.65 -19.93
CA ALA A 140 -11.16 1.36 -19.72
C ALA A 140 -10.12 0.40 -19.15
N TRP A 141 -10.45 -0.23 -18.04
CA TRP A 141 -9.69 -1.33 -17.45
C TRP A 141 -10.48 -2.62 -17.62
N PHE A 142 -9.82 -3.66 -18.13
CA PHE A 142 -10.35 -5.00 -18.28
C PHE A 142 -9.52 -5.96 -17.45
N VAL A 143 -10.20 -6.84 -16.72
CA VAL A 143 -9.57 -7.93 -15.98
C VAL A 143 -10.24 -9.23 -16.33
N GLY A 144 -9.45 -10.23 -16.69
CA GLY A 144 -9.88 -11.62 -16.88
C GLY A 144 -9.20 -12.52 -15.86
N ILE A 145 -9.91 -13.51 -15.33
CA ILE A 145 -9.35 -14.57 -14.49
C ILE A 145 -9.89 -15.92 -14.97
N ALA A 146 -9.02 -16.90 -15.19
CA ALA A 146 -9.41 -18.27 -15.50
C ALA A 146 -9.23 -19.17 -14.28
N ALA A 147 -10.29 -19.83 -13.82
CA ALA A 147 -10.26 -20.66 -12.62
C ALA A 147 -11.25 -21.83 -12.73
N GLY A 148 -10.80 -23.05 -12.39
CA GLY A 148 -11.70 -24.21 -12.28
C GLY A 148 -12.53 -24.52 -13.53
N GLY A 149 -11.99 -24.28 -14.73
CA GLY A 149 -12.71 -24.46 -16.00
C GLY A 149 -13.72 -23.35 -16.33
N SER A 150 -13.72 -22.26 -15.58
CA SER A 150 -14.53 -21.06 -15.83
C SER A 150 -13.66 -19.84 -16.10
N GLU A 151 -14.23 -18.87 -16.80
CA GLU A 151 -13.65 -17.57 -17.10
C GLU A 151 -14.49 -16.48 -16.44
N HIS A 152 -13.79 -15.53 -15.83
CA HIS A 152 -14.35 -14.44 -15.04
C HIS A 152 -13.86 -13.13 -15.63
N TYR A 153 -14.78 -12.18 -15.83
CA TYR A 153 -14.44 -10.90 -16.47
C TYR A 153 -14.99 -9.72 -15.68
N LEU A 154 -14.14 -8.73 -15.45
CA LEU A 154 -14.47 -7.46 -14.81
C LEU A 154 -14.03 -6.30 -15.70
N MET A 155 -14.81 -5.22 -15.70
CA MET A 155 -14.48 -4.02 -16.46
C MET A 155 -14.83 -2.77 -15.67
N LEU A 156 -13.93 -1.78 -15.66
CA LEU A 156 -14.23 -0.40 -15.29
C LEU A 156 -14.05 0.49 -16.52
N LEU A 157 -15.10 1.20 -16.89
CA LEU A 157 -15.10 2.23 -17.94
C LEU A 157 -15.35 3.59 -17.31
N THR A 158 -14.48 4.56 -17.55
CA THR A 158 -14.68 5.96 -17.18
C THR A 158 -14.69 6.85 -18.42
N LEU A 159 -15.63 7.79 -18.44
CA LEU A 159 -15.85 8.76 -19.51
C LEU A 159 -15.86 10.16 -18.89
N GLN A 160 -15.00 11.04 -19.39
CA GLN A 160 -14.89 12.45 -18.98
C GLN A 160 -14.70 12.67 -17.47
N LEU A 161 -14.20 11.68 -16.72
CA LEU A 161 -13.90 11.86 -15.29
C LEU A 161 -12.62 12.65 -15.08
N GLU A 162 -12.70 13.76 -14.35
CA GLU A 162 -11.53 14.49 -13.88
C GLU A 162 -10.63 13.62 -13.00
N ARG A 163 -9.33 13.91 -12.97
CA ARG A 163 -8.32 13.06 -12.32
C ARG A 163 -8.62 12.81 -10.83
N GLU A 164 -9.16 13.81 -10.15
CA GLU A 164 -9.55 13.76 -8.74
C GLU A 164 -10.70 12.79 -8.49
N SER A 165 -11.65 12.69 -9.42
CA SER A 165 -12.74 11.71 -9.38
C SER A 165 -12.32 10.34 -9.90
N GLU A 166 -11.44 10.28 -10.90
CA GLU A 166 -10.99 9.03 -11.52
C GLU A 166 -10.12 8.18 -10.58
N LYS A 167 -9.24 8.81 -9.79
CA LYS A 167 -8.29 8.08 -8.94
C LYS A 167 -9.00 7.19 -7.89
N PRO A 168 -9.94 7.70 -7.06
CA PRO A 168 -10.64 6.86 -6.09
C PRO A 168 -11.44 5.72 -6.73
N VAL A 169 -12.07 5.98 -7.90
CA VAL A 169 -12.83 4.97 -8.64
C VAL A 169 -11.92 3.84 -9.14
N ARG A 170 -10.73 4.19 -9.64
CA ARG A 170 -9.73 3.21 -10.06
C ARG A 170 -9.20 2.40 -8.89
N GLU A 171 -8.88 3.04 -7.76
CA GLU A 171 -8.40 2.37 -6.55
C GLU A 171 -9.44 1.40 -5.98
N ALA A 172 -10.72 1.79 -6.01
CA ALA A 172 -11.83 0.91 -5.67
C ALA A 172 -11.94 -0.28 -6.63
N PHE A 173 -11.82 -0.07 -7.94
CA PHE A 173 -11.83 -1.20 -8.90
C PHE A 173 -10.67 -2.17 -8.68
N GLN A 174 -9.48 -1.64 -8.38
CA GLN A 174 -8.33 -2.46 -8.00
C GLN A 174 -8.61 -3.25 -6.73
N ALA A 175 -9.22 -2.63 -5.70
CA ALA A 175 -9.62 -3.32 -4.47
C ALA A 175 -10.64 -4.44 -4.74
N LEU A 176 -11.63 -4.20 -5.60
CA LEU A 176 -12.60 -5.22 -6.04
C LEU A 176 -11.89 -6.42 -6.68
N VAL A 177 -10.96 -6.19 -7.61
CA VAL A 177 -10.21 -7.26 -8.27
C VAL A 177 -9.39 -8.07 -7.26
N ARG A 178 -8.75 -7.40 -6.29
CA ARG A 178 -8.02 -8.07 -5.20
C ARG A 178 -8.93 -8.90 -4.30
N ALA A 179 -10.16 -8.47 -4.07
CA ALA A 179 -11.13 -9.20 -3.25
C ALA A 179 -11.90 -10.30 -4.03
N TYR A 180 -11.73 -10.36 -5.36
CA TYR A 180 -12.47 -11.28 -6.21
C TYR A 180 -11.97 -12.72 -6.02
N ARG A 181 -12.90 -13.60 -5.68
CA ARG A 181 -12.70 -15.04 -5.51
C ARG A 181 -13.47 -15.78 -6.60
N PRO A 182 -12.78 -16.33 -7.61
CA PRO A 182 -13.41 -17.08 -8.69
C PRO A 182 -14.21 -18.29 -8.20
N SER A 183 -13.74 -18.96 -7.15
CA SER A 183 -14.40 -20.07 -6.48
C SER A 183 -14.59 -19.81 -4.98
N LYS A 184 -15.39 -20.64 -4.31
CA LYS A 184 -15.67 -20.51 -2.87
C LYS A 184 -14.44 -20.77 -1.98
N ASP A 185 -13.53 -21.61 -2.46
CA ASP A 185 -12.35 -22.05 -1.70
C ASP A 185 -11.15 -21.11 -1.93
N ASP A 186 -11.25 -20.19 -2.89
CA ASP A 186 -10.23 -19.18 -3.11
C ASP A 186 -10.18 -18.19 -1.95
N ARG A 187 -8.96 -17.77 -1.60
CA ARG A 187 -8.73 -16.85 -0.48
C ARG A 187 -8.81 -15.40 -0.94
N GLY A 188 -8.71 -15.15 -2.24
CA GLY A 188 -8.58 -13.81 -2.81
C GLY A 188 -7.15 -13.29 -2.57
N LEU A 189 -6.96 -11.97 -2.56
CA LEU A 189 -5.64 -11.39 -2.29
C LEU A 189 -5.31 -11.36 -0.79
N VAL A 190 -5.21 -12.54 -0.20
CA VAL A 190 -4.73 -12.72 1.17
C VAL A 190 -3.32 -13.28 1.11
N LEU A 191 -2.33 -12.44 1.44
CA LEU A 191 -0.96 -12.90 1.68
C LEU A 191 -0.92 -13.67 3.00
N ALA A 192 -1.12 -14.98 2.91
CA ALA A 192 -1.03 -15.90 4.03
C ALA A 192 0.02 -16.98 3.73
N PRO A 193 1.11 -17.06 4.52
CA PRO A 193 2.08 -18.15 4.42
C PRO A 193 1.41 -19.50 4.68
N LYS A 194 1.93 -20.57 4.07
CA LYS A 194 1.45 -21.92 4.37
C LYS A 194 2.02 -22.40 5.71
N PRO A 195 1.32 -23.31 6.43
CA PRO A 195 1.87 -23.94 7.62
C PRO A 195 3.24 -24.56 7.35
N GLY A 196 4.22 -24.24 8.20
CA GLY A 196 5.61 -24.73 8.07
C GLY A 196 6.50 -23.94 7.11
N GLU A 197 6.01 -22.87 6.48
CA GLU A 197 6.84 -21.90 5.77
C GLU A 197 7.49 -20.88 6.73
N GLY A 198 8.43 -20.08 6.23
CA GLY A 198 9.19 -19.11 7.01
C GLY A 198 10.51 -19.63 7.60
N GLY A 199 10.82 -19.20 8.84
CA GLY A 199 12.03 -19.59 9.58
C GLY A 199 13.16 -18.55 9.67
N MET A 200 12.97 -17.34 9.16
CA MET A 200 13.82 -16.17 9.41
C MET A 200 13.08 -15.14 10.27
N ASP A 201 13.84 -14.33 11.00
CA ASP A 201 13.32 -13.23 11.79
C ASP A 201 14.32 -12.09 11.75
N GLY A 202 13.82 -10.88 11.63
CA GLY A 202 14.61 -9.66 11.74
C GLY A 202 14.73 -8.86 10.43
N LEU A 203 15.36 -7.71 10.60
CA LEU A 203 15.58 -6.73 9.54
C LEU A 203 16.92 -6.95 8.87
N TYR A 204 16.90 -6.96 7.55
CA TYR A 204 18.08 -7.05 6.70
C TYR A 204 18.09 -5.88 5.72
N ALA A 205 19.24 -5.24 5.53
CA ALA A 205 19.35 -4.09 4.66
C ALA A 205 20.60 -4.17 3.76
N ARG A 206 20.52 -3.51 2.61
CA ARG A 206 21.67 -3.22 1.75
C ARG A 206 21.50 -1.83 1.16
N THR A 207 22.62 -1.14 0.93
CA THR A 207 22.61 0.10 0.15
C THR A 207 22.35 -0.22 -1.32
N GLU A 208 21.42 0.47 -1.94
CA GLU A 208 21.14 0.41 -3.37
C GLU A 208 21.25 1.81 -3.97
N THR A 209 22.03 1.91 -5.04
CA THR A 209 22.20 3.15 -5.80
C THR A 209 21.55 3.00 -7.16
N ARG A 210 20.79 4.01 -7.57
CA ARG A 210 20.12 4.03 -8.88
C ARG A 210 20.07 5.44 -9.45
N LEU A 211 20.07 5.51 -10.78
CA LEU A 211 19.82 6.73 -11.53
C LEU A 211 18.41 6.64 -12.12
N MET A 212 17.57 7.63 -11.82
CA MET A 212 16.18 7.68 -12.30
C MET A 212 15.89 8.99 -13.02
N PRO A 213 15.19 8.97 -14.18
CA PRO A 213 14.67 10.19 -14.77
C PRO A 213 13.73 10.90 -13.79
N ASN A 214 13.83 12.22 -13.71
CA ASN A 214 13.00 13.04 -12.85
C ASN A 214 11.95 13.84 -13.63
N ALA A 215 10.98 14.41 -12.90
CA ALA A 215 9.89 15.18 -13.50
C ALA A 215 10.34 16.47 -14.20
N PHE A 216 11.58 16.91 -13.96
CA PHE A 216 12.16 18.11 -14.56
C PHE A 216 12.98 17.83 -15.82
N GLY A 217 12.96 16.60 -16.32
CA GLY A 217 13.72 16.17 -17.51
C GLY A 217 15.21 15.93 -17.24
N GLY A 218 15.62 15.87 -15.97
CA GLY A 218 16.96 15.49 -15.53
C GLY A 218 17.02 14.04 -15.02
N MET A 219 18.13 13.71 -14.36
CA MET A 219 18.35 12.43 -13.69
C MET A 219 18.64 12.66 -12.21
N ASP A 220 17.98 11.90 -11.34
CA ASP A 220 18.25 11.88 -9.91
C ASP A 220 19.14 10.67 -9.56
N PHE A 221 20.19 10.93 -8.78
CA PHE A 221 20.92 9.88 -8.10
C PHE A 221 20.25 9.59 -6.76
N ILE A 222 19.85 8.34 -6.58
CA ILE A 222 19.19 7.86 -5.38
C ILE A 222 20.11 6.84 -4.73
N ALA A 223 20.43 7.06 -3.45
CA ALA A 223 21.11 6.10 -2.59
C ALA A 223 20.18 5.77 -1.42
N ASP A 224 19.49 4.63 -1.52
CA ASP A 224 18.49 4.19 -0.56
C ASP A 224 18.94 2.90 0.15
N GLN A 225 18.27 2.57 1.24
CA GLN A 225 18.42 1.27 1.90
C GLN A 225 17.32 0.34 1.41
N ALA A 226 17.69 -0.67 0.64
CA ALA A 226 16.79 -1.76 0.29
C ALA A 226 16.64 -2.69 1.50
N THR A 227 15.47 -2.68 2.11
CA THR A 227 15.17 -3.44 3.32
C THR A 227 14.38 -4.71 3.04
N LEU A 228 14.60 -5.74 3.87
CA LEU A 228 13.79 -6.94 3.97
C LEU A 228 13.56 -7.19 5.46
N LEU A 229 12.33 -7.04 5.92
CA LEU A 229 11.91 -7.44 7.25
C LEU A 229 11.17 -8.77 7.15
N PHE A 230 11.73 -9.82 7.76
CA PHE A 230 11.14 -11.14 7.80
C PHE A 230 10.47 -11.40 9.15
N ASP A 231 9.29 -12.02 9.12
CA ASP A 231 8.67 -12.66 10.27
C ASP A 231 8.90 -14.18 10.22
N LYS A 232 8.97 -14.82 11.40
CA LYS A 232 9.19 -16.28 11.51
C LYS A 232 8.10 -17.08 10.82
N GLY A 233 6.87 -16.56 10.79
CA GLY A 233 5.70 -17.21 10.21
C GLY A 233 5.67 -17.22 8.69
N GLY A 234 6.67 -16.66 8.00
CA GLY A 234 6.76 -16.71 6.54
C GLY A 234 6.23 -15.46 5.83
N LEU A 235 5.89 -14.39 6.56
CA LEU A 235 5.64 -13.07 5.96
C LEU A 235 6.94 -12.29 5.85
N TYR A 236 7.04 -11.43 4.83
CA TYR A 236 8.06 -10.41 4.78
C TYR A 236 7.55 -9.14 4.12
N THR A 237 8.26 -8.05 4.37
CA THR A 237 8.00 -6.76 3.73
C THR A 237 9.31 -6.08 3.32
N THR A 238 9.25 -5.31 2.24
CA THR A 238 10.34 -4.46 1.78
C THR A 238 10.33 -3.08 2.43
N GLU A 239 9.28 -2.75 3.20
CA GLU A 239 9.17 -1.50 3.94
C GLU A 239 9.04 -1.78 5.43
N LEU A 240 9.78 -1.04 6.26
CA LEU A 240 9.73 -1.24 7.72
C LEU A 240 8.47 -0.59 8.30
N PRO A 241 7.50 -1.37 8.87
CA PRO A 241 6.27 -0.82 9.41
C PRO A 241 6.53 0.13 10.58
N ARG A 242 5.81 1.25 10.62
CA ARG A 242 5.98 2.29 11.66
C ARG A 242 5.61 1.80 13.06
N ASP A 243 4.64 0.91 13.12
CA ASP A 243 4.08 0.30 14.33
C ASP A 243 4.59 -1.13 14.56
N GLY A 244 5.59 -1.57 13.78
CA GLY A 244 6.22 -2.89 13.88
C GLY A 244 5.29 -4.07 13.56
N ASP A 245 4.01 -3.84 13.21
CA ASP A 245 3.06 -4.89 12.89
C ASP A 245 3.15 -5.23 11.40
N ILE A 246 3.96 -6.24 11.06
CA ILE A 246 4.11 -6.72 9.69
C ILE A 246 2.76 -7.23 9.14
N ALA A 247 1.96 -7.93 9.94
CA ALA A 247 0.70 -8.50 9.48
C ALA A 247 -0.37 -7.42 9.25
N GLY A 248 -0.40 -6.39 10.09
CA GLY A 248 -1.18 -5.17 9.88
C GLY A 248 -0.75 -4.44 8.62
N HIS A 249 0.55 -4.17 8.48
CA HIS A 249 1.13 -3.51 7.31
C HIS A 249 0.81 -4.26 6.01
N CYS A 250 1.02 -5.57 5.96
CA CYS A 250 0.77 -6.35 4.75
C CYS A 250 -0.70 -6.50 4.36
N ARG A 251 -1.64 -6.27 5.30
CA ARG A 251 -3.06 -6.13 4.98
C ARG A 251 -3.39 -4.77 4.35
N ALA A 252 -2.66 -3.71 4.74
CA ALA A 252 -2.88 -2.36 4.24
C ALA A 252 -2.12 -2.07 2.93
N GLU A 253 -0.84 -2.42 2.88
CA GLU A 253 0.13 -2.06 1.83
C GLU A 253 0.70 -3.31 1.14
N VAL A 254 -0.20 -4.13 0.59
CA VAL A 254 0.08 -5.47 0.06
C VAL A 254 1.21 -5.53 -0.99
N THR A 255 1.44 -4.45 -1.75
CA THR A 255 2.46 -4.39 -2.81
C THR A 255 3.88 -4.31 -2.27
N THR A 256 4.05 -3.99 -0.99
CA THR A 256 5.36 -3.96 -0.31
C THR A 256 5.62 -5.25 0.47
N CYS A 257 4.75 -6.25 0.31
CA CYS A 257 4.74 -7.46 1.10
C CYS A 257 4.79 -8.72 0.25
N GLY A 258 5.20 -9.80 0.89
CA GLY A 258 5.18 -11.13 0.32
C GLY A 258 5.18 -12.23 1.36
N THR A 259 5.12 -13.46 0.86
CA THR A 259 5.35 -14.67 1.66
C THR A 259 6.66 -15.33 1.22
N TYR A 260 7.33 -16.02 2.12
CA TYR A 260 8.55 -16.74 1.81
C TYR A 260 8.61 -18.11 2.50
N ALA A 261 9.35 -19.02 1.87
CA ALA A 261 9.66 -20.32 2.42
C ALA A 261 11.14 -20.63 2.19
N LEU A 262 11.83 -21.01 3.25
CA LEU A 262 13.17 -21.57 3.14
C LEU A 262 13.08 -23.04 2.67
N LYS A 263 13.83 -23.39 1.62
CA LYS A 263 13.92 -24.76 1.08
C LYS A 263 15.38 -25.21 1.08
N GLY A 264 15.62 -26.51 1.17
CA GLY A 264 16.99 -27.06 1.11
C GLY A 264 17.28 -28.13 2.15
N GLY A 265 18.44 -28.76 2.01
CA GLY A 265 18.77 -30.09 2.55
C GLY A 265 18.72 -30.27 4.08
N TRP A 266 18.93 -31.52 4.51
CA TRP A 266 18.77 -32.02 5.89
C TRP A 266 19.36 -31.10 6.98
N LEU A 267 20.47 -30.42 6.71
CA LEU A 267 21.19 -29.60 7.70
C LEU A 267 20.92 -28.09 7.61
N SER A 268 20.55 -27.57 6.43
CA SER A 268 20.28 -26.13 6.25
C SER A 268 19.58 -25.82 4.93
N ALA A 269 18.78 -24.75 4.94
CA ALA A 269 18.17 -24.21 3.72
C ALA A 269 19.23 -23.62 2.79
N ASN A 270 19.11 -23.90 1.49
CA ASN A 270 19.98 -23.40 0.43
C ASN A 270 19.22 -22.63 -0.66
N ARG A 271 17.90 -22.50 -0.51
CA ARG A 271 16.96 -21.83 -1.41
C ARG A 271 15.94 -21.03 -0.62
N ILE A 272 15.48 -19.94 -1.19
CA ILE A 272 14.32 -19.19 -0.69
C ILE A 272 13.31 -19.04 -1.81
N ASP A 273 12.10 -19.55 -1.57
CA ASP A 273 10.95 -19.31 -2.43
C ASP A 273 10.23 -18.08 -1.90
N ARG A 274 9.83 -17.16 -2.79
CA ARG A 274 9.11 -15.94 -2.44
C ARG A 274 7.91 -15.75 -3.35
N VAL A 275 6.85 -15.18 -2.78
CA VAL A 275 5.65 -14.75 -3.51
C VAL A 275 5.36 -13.30 -3.13
N GLU A 276 5.41 -12.41 -4.11
CA GLU A 276 5.18 -10.97 -3.99
C GLU A 276 3.94 -10.56 -4.79
N VAL A 277 3.33 -9.43 -4.43
CA VAL A 277 2.30 -8.80 -5.27
C VAL A 277 2.95 -7.73 -6.15
N GLU A 278 2.99 -7.95 -7.46
CA GLU A 278 3.66 -7.09 -8.44
C GLU A 278 2.93 -5.75 -8.66
N ASN A 279 1.60 -5.73 -8.52
CA ASN A 279 0.80 -4.55 -8.84
C ASN A 279 -0.47 -4.43 -8.00
N SER A 280 -1.13 -3.28 -8.12
CA SER A 280 -2.36 -2.96 -7.40
C SER A 280 -3.56 -3.86 -7.75
N PHE A 281 -3.50 -4.66 -8.81
CA PHE A 281 -4.55 -5.62 -9.17
C PHE A 281 -4.34 -7.00 -8.55
N GLY A 282 -3.21 -7.24 -7.86
CA GLY A 282 -2.98 -8.51 -7.18
C GLY A 282 -2.25 -9.56 -8.00
N LEU A 283 -1.52 -9.17 -9.05
CA LEU A 283 -0.70 -10.09 -9.84
C LEU A 283 0.45 -10.61 -8.98
N ALA A 284 0.56 -11.93 -8.85
CA ALA A 284 1.57 -12.60 -8.05
C ALA A 284 2.86 -12.79 -8.85
N LYS A 285 3.98 -12.47 -8.22
CA LYS A 285 5.32 -12.78 -8.71
C LYS A 285 5.94 -13.83 -7.82
N ARG A 286 6.26 -14.99 -8.39
CA ARG A 286 6.91 -16.10 -7.68
C ARG A 286 8.39 -16.13 -8.07
N SER A 287 9.29 -16.15 -7.08
CA SER A 287 10.73 -16.35 -7.32
C SER A 287 11.25 -17.49 -6.46
N SER A 288 12.31 -18.14 -6.94
CA SER A 288 13.08 -19.12 -6.18
C SER A 288 14.55 -18.82 -6.41
N GLU A 289 15.24 -18.39 -5.36
CA GLU A 289 16.61 -17.87 -5.43
C GLU A 289 17.53 -18.67 -4.52
N ALA A 290 18.82 -18.74 -4.87
CA ALA A 290 19.83 -19.33 -4.00
C ALA A 290 19.86 -18.58 -2.66
N PHE A 291 19.96 -19.31 -1.55
CA PHE A 291 19.94 -18.73 -0.22
C PHE A 291 21.15 -19.21 0.60
N ALA A 292 21.74 -18.31 1.37
CA ALA A 292 22.73 -18.64 2.38
C ALA A 292 22.65 -17.68 3.56
N ARG A 293 22.81 -18.19 4.77
CA ARG A 293 23.13 -17.37 5.94
C ARG A 293 24.62 -17.04 5.93
N THR A 294 24.97 -15.81 6.26
CA THR A 294 26.37 -15.37 6.41
C THR A 294 26.61 -14.97 7.87
N LYS A 295 27.86 -14.70 8.23
CA LYS A 295 28.20 -14.21 9.59
C LYS A 295 27.47 -12.91 9.92
N ASP A 296 27.31 -12.04 8.94
CA ASP A 296 26.79 -10.68 9.12
C ASP A 296 25.39 -10.47 8.55
N GLY A 297 24.75 -11.50 8.00
CA GLY A 297 23.45 -11.36 7.37
C GLY A 297 23.01 -12.56 6.54
N ILE A 298 22.47 -12.26 5.37
CA ILE A 298 21.97 -13.26 4.41
C ILE A 298 22.41 -12.92 3.00
N ARG A 299 22.46 -13.94 2.15
CA ARG A 299 22.61 -13.81 0.71
C ARG A 299 21.42 -14.45 0.02
N ILE A 300 20.76 -13.70 -0.85
CA ILE A 300 19.63 -14.13 -1.70
C ILE A 300 20.04 -13.85 -3.16
N GLY A 301 20.22 -14.92 -3.93
CA GLY A 301 20.80 -14.84 -5.27
C GLY A 301 22.23 -14.28 -5.22
N ASP A 302 22.42 -13.18 -5.95
CA ASP A 302 23.63 -12.37 -6.03
C ASP A 302 23.66 -11.22 -5.01
N LYS A 303 22.58 -11.00 -4.26
CA LYS A 303 22.43 -9.89 -3.32
C LYS A 303 22.79 -10.31 -1.90
N THR A 304 23.64 -9.53 -1.24
CA THR A 304 23.97 -9.68 0.17
C THR A 304 23.27 -8.59 0.97
N TYR A 305 22.62 -8.97 2.06
CA TYR A 305 21.99 -8.07 3.01
C TYR A 305 22.62 -8.27 4.38
N ALA A 306 22.93 -7.17 5.07
CA ALA A 306 23.43 -7.20 6.44
C ALA A 306 22.25 -7.26 7.43
N THR A 307 22.38 -8.02 8.51
CA THR A 307 21.41 -7.99 9.62
C THR A 307 21.54 -6.68 10.38
N MET A 308 20.42 -5.98 10.52
CA MET A 308 20.30 -4.75 11.30
C MET A 308 19.89 -5.09 12.74
N PRO A 309 20.72 -4.78 13.75
CA PRO A 309 20.33 -5.00 15.14
C PRO A 309 19.27 -3.98 15.57
N PRO A 310 18.30 -4.37 16.41
CA PRO A 310 17.36 -3.45 17.03
C PRO A 310 18.07 -2.56 18.06
N PHE A 311 17.58 -1.34 18.26
CA PHE A 311 18.01 -0.51 19.38
C PHE A 311 17.44 -1.03 20.70
N ALA A 312 18.20 -0.87 21.78
CA ALA A 312 17.72 -1.18 23.13
C ALA A 312 16.52 -0.29 23.52
N GLU A 313 15.65 -0.81 24.37
CA GLU A 313 14.55 -0.03 24.94
C GLU A 313 15.08 1.22 25.65
N GLY A 314 14.47 2.38 25.36
CA GLY A 314 14.88 3.65 25.93
C GLY A 314 16.21 4.19 25.41
N HIS A 315 16.77 3.64 24.32
CA HIS A 315 18.01 4.14 23.71
C HIS A 315 17.98 5.68 23.53
N ARG A 316 19.10 6.32 23.86
CA ARG A 316 19.25 7.78 23.81
C ARG A 316 20.25 8.18 22.75
N PHE A 317 19.78 9.01 21.83
CA PHE A 317 20.60 9.64 20.82
C PHE A 317 21.10 10.99 21.32
N SER A 318 22.25 11.40 20.77
CA SER A 318 22.83 12.73 21.02
C SER A 318 23.37 13.28 19.72
N GLY A 319 22.67 14.27 19.17
CA GLY A 319 23.12 14.97 17.96
C GLY A 319 22.00 15.56 17.14
N THR A 320 22.39 15.98 15.94
CA THR A 320 21.49 16.52 14.92
C THR A 320 21.70 15.71 13.66
N TRP A 321 20.61 15.26 13.05
CA TRP A 321 20.63 14.53 11.80
C TRP A 321 19.86 15.29 10.73
N SER A 322 20.40 15.32 9.52
CA SER A 322 19.76 15.93 8.36
C SER A 322 19.52 14.93 7.24
N HIS A 323 18.32 14.96 6.69
CA HIS A 323 17.95 14.36 5.43
C HIS A 323 17.82 15.47 4.38
N THR A 324 18.57 15.36 3.30
CA THR A 324 18.47 16.26 2.14
C THR A 324 17.92 15.50 0.94
N PHE A 325 17.05 16.16 0.20
CA PHE A 325 16.59 15.67 -1.09
C PHE A 325 16.63 16.80 -2.11
N GLY A 326 16.85 16.45 -3.36
CA GLY A 326 16.93 17.40 -4.45
C GLY A 326 16.69 16.71 -5.77
N SER A 327 16.00 17.40 -6.66
CA SER A 327 15.78 16.98 -8.03
C SER A 327 15.85 18.21 -8.92
N SER A 328 16.54 18.11 -10.05
CA SER A 328 16.73 19.23 -10.96
C SER A 328 16.79 18.77 -12.41
N GLY A 329 16.34 19.63 -13.31
CA GLY A 329 16.42 19.42 -14.74
C GLY A 329 16.11 20.68 -15.53
N PRO A 330 16.08 20.60 -16.88
CA PRO A 330 15.87 21.75 -17.74
C PRO A 330 14.59 22.56 -17.46
N THR A 331 13.56 21.95 -16.88
CA THR A 331 12.26 22.60 -16.63
C THR A 331 12.07 23.08 -15.19
N GLY A 332 13.05 22.86 -14.30
CA GLY A 332 13.00 23.36 -12.92
C GLY A 332 13.83 22.53 -11.93
N ALA A 333 13.73 22.89 -10.66
CA ALA A 333 14.31 22.15 -9.55
C ALA A 333 13.45 22.24 -8.29
N VAL A 334 13.56 21.21 -7.46
CA VAL A 334 13.01 21.17 -6.11
C VAL A 334 14.05 20.60 -5.18
N GLY A 335 14.11 21.10 -3.95
CA GLY A 335 14.96 20.52 -2.93
C GLY A 335 14.45 20.86 -1.54
N GLY A 336 14.95 20.13 -0.56
CA GLY A 336 14.63 20.41 0.82
C GLY A 336 15.54 19.68 1.79
N THR A 337 15.54 20.20 3.00
CA THR A 337 16.28 19.64 4.13
C THR A 337 15.30 19.42 5.27
N ARG A 338 15.40 18.25 5.90
CA ARG A 338 14.71 17.93 7.15
C ARG A 338 15.78 17.65 8.19
N THR A 339 15.71 18.35 9.30
CA THR A 339 16.63 18.22 10.42
C THR A 339 15.88 17.69 11.62
N LEU A 340 16.47 16.70 12.30
CA LEU A 340 15.98 16.13 13.55
C LEU A 340 17.11 16.20 14.58
N THR A 341 16.90 16.94 15.66
CA THR A 341 17.82 16.96 16.80
C THR A 341 17.25 16.09 17.90
N LEU A 342 18.07 15.16 18.41
CA LEU A 342 17.73 14.27 19.51
C LEU A 342 18.71 14.50 20.66
N SER A 343 18.15 14.75 21.84
CA SER A 343 18.90 15.03 23.06
C SER A 343 18.99 13.80 23.97
N PRO A 344 20.08 13.66 24.77
CA PRO A 344 20.23 12.54 25.70
C PRO A 344 19.13 12.45 26.77
N ASP A 345 18.47 13.57 27.09
CA ASP A 345 17.35 13.66 28.04
C ASP A 345 16.02 13.18 27.46
N GLY A 346 16.03 12.68 26.22
CA GLY A 346 14.85 12.18 25.53
C GLY A 346 14.00 13.28 24.88
N ARG A 347 14.53 14.49 24.66
CA ARG A 347 13.85 15.55 23.90
C ARG A 347 14.20 15.54 22.41
N PHE A 348 13.26 15.96 21.57
CA PHE A 348 13.51 16.18 20.14
C PHE A 348 13.05 17.56 19.68
N THR A 349 13.68 18.05 18.61
CA THR A 349 13.20 19.15 17.78
C THR A 349 13.35 18.80 16.30
N ARG A 350 12.44 19.32 15.47
CA ARG A 350 12.48 19.19 14.01
C ARG A 350 12.46 20.55 13.36
N GLU A 351 13.23 20.66 12.29
CA GLU A 351 13.23 21.81 11.40
C GLU A 351 13.14 21.30 9.96
N SER A 352 12.40 21.99 9.11
CA SER A 352 12.29 21.62 7.70
C SER A 352 12.28 22.84 6.81
N SER A 353 13.03 22.80 5.72
CA SER A 353 13.01 23.79 4.65
C SER A 353 12.79 23.09 3.30
N THR A 354 12.03 23.72 2.42
CA THR A 354 11.78 23.24 1.05
C THR A 354 11.83 24.43 0.09
N GLY A 355 12.60 24.31 -0.99
CA GLY A 355 12.71 25.32 -2.05
C GLY A 355 12.30 24.74 -3.41
N PHE A 356 11.74 25.61 -4.26
CA PHE A 356 11.29 25.27 -5.62
C PHE A 356 11.72 26.36 -6.60
N SER A 357 12.14 25.97 -7.81
CA SER A 357 12.43 26.89 -8.91
C SER A 357 11.95 26.30 -10.24
N SER A 358 11.46 27.15 -11.16
CA SER A 358 11.00 26.73 -12.49
C SER A 358 11.47 27.68 -13.58
N THR A 359 11.93 27.13 -14.69
CA THR A 359 12.37 27.87 -15.89
C THR A 359 11.24 27.94 -16.90
N GLY A 360 10.22 28.76 -16.59
CA GLY A 360 9.07 28.97 -17.48
C GLY A 360 8.00 29.89 -16.91
N GLY A 361 8.18 31.21 -17.06
CA GLY A 361 7.11 32.21 -17.05
C GLY A 361 6.43 32.55 -15.71
N SER A 362 6.71 33.76 -15.22
CA SER A 362 5.98 34.60 -14.26
C SER A 362 4.70 34.05 -13.61
N ILE A 363 4.70 33.93 -12.27
CA ILE A 363 3.72 34.54 -11.35
C ILE A 363 4.37 34.59 -9.95
N ASP A 364 4.27 35.78 -9.34
CA ASP A 364 4.64 36.10 -7.97
C ASP A 364 4.11 35.10 -6.92
N GLY A 365 4.88 34.97 -5.84
CA GLY A 365 4.37 34.44 -4.57
C GLY A 365 4.55 32.94 -4.41
N GLY A 366 5.73 32.56 -3.91
CA GLY A 366 5.99 31.21 -3.41
C GLY A 366 4.93 30.79 -2.38
N THR A 367 3.97 29.99 -2.82
CA THR A 367 3.07 29.23 -1.95
C THR A 367 3.42 27.76 -2.08
N THR A 368 4.09 27.25 -1.05
CA THR A 368 4.46 25.85 -0.90
C THR A 368 3.22 25.02 -0.61
N VAL A 369 2.76 24.23 -1.58
CA VAL A 369 1.73 23.20 -1.35
C VAL A 369 2.42 21.91 -0.91
N ALA A 370 2.72 21.80 0.38
CA ALA A 370 3.04 20.52 1.00
C ALA A 370 1.74 19.89 1.52
N GLY A 371 1.01 19.21 0.63
CA GLY A 371 -0.16 18.42 1.00
C GLY A 371 0.25 17.19 1.80
N HIS A 372 0.31 17.29 3.12
CA HIS A 372 0.17 16.17 4.05
C HIS A 372 -0.98 16.53 5.00
N SER A 373 -1.97 15.64 5.14
CA SER A 373 -3.19 15.89 5.92
C SER A 373 -2.96 15.98 7.44
N ARG A 374 -1.73 15.78 7.92
CA ARG A 374 -1.31 16.01 9.31
C ARG A 374 0.06 16.69 9.33
N ARG A 375 0.15 17.85 9.99
CA ARG A 375 1.42 18.55 10.22
C ARG A 375 2.31 17.68 11.13
N PRO A 376 3.55 17.35 10.75
CA PRO A 376 4.45 16.56 11.60
C PRO A 376 4.72 17.24 12.94
N LEU A 377 4.94 16.45 13.99
CA LEU A 377 5.32 16.99 15.31
C LEU A 377 6.67 17.72 15.21
N GLN A 378 6.76 18.91 15.80
CA GLN A 378 7.94 19.78 15.68
C GLN A 378 8.88 19.72 16.88
N SER A 379 8.38 19.44 18.08
CA SER A 379 9.21 19.29 19.27
C SER A 379 8.47 18.48 20.34
N GLY A 380 9.21 17.95 21.31
CA GLY A 380 8.64 17.20 22.42
C GLY A 380 9.61 16.15 22.96
N ARG A 381 9.08 14.99 23.33
CA ARG A 381 9.86 13.84 23.81
C ARG A 381 9.88 12.70 22.81
N TYR A 382 10.95 11.91 22.83
CA TYR A 382 11.07 10.69 22.05
C TYR A 382 11.33 9.46 22.91
N ALA A 383 10.85 8.32 22.45
CA ALA A 383 11.13 7.00 23.00
C ALA A 383 11.57 6.07 21.88
N VAL A 384 12.59 5.25 22.15
CA VAL A 384 13.13 4.27 21.19
C VAL A 384 12.85 2.88 21.70
N SER A 385 12.33 2.03 20.82
CA SER A 385 12.05 0.62 21.10
C SER A 385 12.31 -0.20 19.85
N GLY A 386 13.37 -1.01 19.88
CA GLY A 386 13.74 -1.87 18.76
C GLY A 386 14.00 -1.09 17.47
N PHE A 387 13.13 -1.28 16.47
CA PHE A 387 13.18 -0.59 15.18
C PHE A 387 12.24 0.61 15.09
N ARG A 388 11.87 1.22 16.21
CA ARG A 388 10.92 2.33 16.28
C ARG A 388 11.46 3.51 17.08
N ILE A 389 11.14 4.70 16.58
CA ILE A 389 11.13 5.93 17.37
C ILE A 389 9.70 6.47 17.45
N THR A 390 9.22 6.72 18.67
CA THR A 390 7.93 7.37 18.93
C THR A 390 8.19 8.78 19.42
N LEU A 391 7.55 9.75 18.80
CA LEU A 391 7.61 11.16 19.16
C LEU A 391 6.29 11.57 19.79
N SER A 392 6.36 12.31 20.89
CA SER A 392 5.20 12.84 21.60
C SER A 392 5.38 14.32 21.90
N ASP A 393 4.37 15.14 21.63
CA ASP A 393 4.36 16.54 22.04
C ASP A 393 3.66 16.73 23.40
N GLU A 394 3.70 17.95 23.91
CA GLU A 394 3.03 18.30 25.19
C GLU A 394 1.49 18.36 25.07
N ALA A 395 0.96 18.44 23.84
CA ALA A 395 -0.47 18.46 23.56
C ALA A 395 -1.08 17.05 23.46
N GLY A 396 -0.29 16.00 23.68
CA GLY A 396 -0.72 14.60 23.62
C GLY A 396 -0.72 14.00 22.21
N GLY A 397 -0.21 14.72 21.21
CA GLY A 397 0.01 14.21 19.86
C GLY A 397 1.15 13.20 19.84
N THR A 398 0.97 12.10 19.11
CA THR A 398 1.98 11.03 18.96
C THR A 398 2.24 10.68 17.51
N GLU A 399 3.51 10.44 17.16
CA GLU A 399 3.97 10.02 15.83
C GLU A 399 4.99 8.89 15.96
N SER A 400 4.69 7.73 15.36
CA SER A 400 5.62 6.60 15.30
C SER A 400 6.30 6.54 13.94
N LEU A 401 7.63 6.37 13.94
CA LEU A 401 8.44 6.17 12.76
C LEU A 401 9.31 4.93 12.90
N SER A 402 9.55 4.28 11.78
CA SER A 402 10.57 3.22 11.68
C SER A 402 11.97 3.80 11.89
N LEU A 403 12.87 3.00 12.46
CA LEU A 403 14.23 3.40 12.84
C LEU A 403 15.19 2.21 12.71
N PHE A 404 16.31 2.38 12.01
CA PHE A 404 17.47 1.49 12.10
C PHE A 404 18.77 2.21 11.72
N ALA A 405 19.92 1.65 12.08
CA ALA A 405 21.24 2.11 11.65
C ALA A 405 21.83 1.11 10.63
N PRO A 406 22.07 1.53 9.37
CA PRO A 406 22.76 0.69 8.38
C PRO A 406 24.18 0.32 8.81
N ASP A 407 24.85 1.23 9.51
CA ASP A 407 26.20 1.04 10.05
C ASP A 407 26.11 0.52 11.49
N ARG A 408 26.38 -0.77 11.69
CA ARG A 408 26.15 -1.50 12.96
C ARG A 408 26.69 -0.82 14.22
N ASP A 409 27.82 -0.12 14.12
CA ASP A 409 28.54 0.41 15.28
C ASP A 409 28.45 1.94 15.40
N THR A 410 27.63 2.60 14.57
CA THR A 410 27.55 4.07 14.57
C THR A 410 26.14 4.58 14.34
N ASP A 411 25.84 5.73 14.93
CA ASP A 411 24.62 6.51 14.65
C ASP A 411 24.87 7.61 13.61
N LYS A 412 25.96 7.53 12.83
CA LYS A 412 26.31 8.53 11.81
C LYS A 412 25.30 8.57 10.67
N LEU A 413 24.72 7.43 10.35
CA LEU A 413 23.62 7.30 9.40
C LEU A 413 22.48 6.57 10.11
N LEU A 414 21.31 7.20 10.15
CA LEU A 414 20.07 6.59 10.61
C LEU A 414 19.07 6.56 9.46
N VAL A 415 18.30 5.48 9.35
CA VAL A 415 17.10 5.45 8.51
C VAL A 415 15.91 5.70 9.41
N ILE A 416 15.22 6.83 9.20
CA ILE A 416 14.10 7.28 10.03
C ILE A 416 12.89 7.48 9.15
N GLY A 417 11.83 6.71 9.37
CA GLY A 417 10.62 6.75 8.55
C GLY A 417 10.88 6.42 7.08
N GLY A 418 11.90 5.59 6.80
CA GLY A 418 12.32 5.20 5.45
C GLY A 418 13.29 6.17 4.76
N ALA A 419 13.62 7.31 5.37
CA ALA A 419 14.56 8.29 4.80
C ALA A 419 15.94 8.20 5.47
N ASN A 420 17.00 8.43 4.69
CA ASN A 420 18.38 8.48 5.18
C ASN A 420 18.69 9.82 5.84
N TYR A 421 19.12 9.77 7.10
CA TYR A 421 19.47 10.91 7.95
C TYR A 421 20.94 10.82 8.34
N LEU A 422 21.74 11.80 7.91
CA LEU A 422 23.16 11.88 8.23
C LEU A 422 23.38 12.77 9.45
N LYS A 423 24.14 12.26 10.42
CA LYS A 423 24.54 13.02 11.61
C LYS A 423 25.45 14.16 11.20
N GLN A 424 25.10 15.37 11.61
CA GLN A 424 25.92 16.55 11.37
C GLN A 424 27.18 16.47 12.21
N ALA A 425 28.33 16.75 11.58
CA ALA A 425 29.58 16.93 12.30
C ALA A 425 29.44 18.11 13.27
N LYS A 426 29.96 17.93 14.49
CA LYS A 426 30.11 19.05 15.44
C LYS A 426 31.30 19.90 15.06
#